data_AF-A0A645J5R3-F1
#
_entry.id   AF-A0A645J5R3-F1
#
_cell.length_a   1.000
_cell.length_b   1.000
_cell.length_c   1.000
_cell.angle_alpha   90.00
_cell.angle_beta   90.00
_cell.angle_gamma   90.00
#
_symmetry.space_group_name_H-M   'P 1'
#
loop_
_entity.id
_entity.type
_entity.pdbx_description
1 polymer ?
#
loop_
_entity_poly.entity_id
_entity_poly.type
_entity_poly.pdbx_seq_one_letter_code
_entity_poly.pdbx_strand_id
1 'polypeptide(L)'
;MLVIVAFLPLGKGDIIANVFISFICAMQAHSFRTLHGLPYATTMCTGNLRSGTDQLVHLVFHKETAAGKKAFLYFAIIFVFIAGAGAGAMVTPIIGAKSVLFCCILLVLALVMLSLERKNLE
;
A
#
# COMPACT_ATOMS: atom_id res chain seq x y z
N MET A 1 -7.53 -10.26 -11.37
CA MET A 1 -8.60 -10.31 -10.35
C MET A 1 -9.27 -8.95 -10.15
N LEU A 2 -8.56 -7.85 -9.82
CA LEU A 2 -9.20 -6.53 -9.61
C LEU A 2 -10.01 -6.02 -10.82
N VAL A 3 -9.52 -6.22 -12.04
CA VAL A 3 -10.26 -5.84 -13.26
C VAL A 3 -11.61 -6.57 -13.33
N ILE A 4 -11.68 -7.84 -12.90
CA ILE A 4 -12.94 -8.61 -12.87
C ILE A 4 -13.91 -7.98 -11.89
N VAL A 5 -13.43 -7.54 -10.72
CA VAL A 5 -14.25 -6.87 -9.69
C VAL A 5 -14.94 -5.61 -10.23
N ALA A 6 -14.30 -4.86 -11.14
CA ALA A 6 -14.87 -3.66 -11.73
C ALA A 6 -16.15 -3.89 -12.57
N PHE A 7 -16.38 -5.13 -13.02
CA PHE A 7 -17.51 -5.51 -13.87
C PHE A 7 -18.51 -6.44 -13.16
N LEU A 8 -18.31 -6.72 -11.87
CA LEU A 8 -19.27 -7.51 -11.11
C LEU A 8 -20.57 -6.72 -10.87
N PRO A 9 -21.73 -7.38 -10.92
CA PRO A 9 -23.00 -6.74 -10.58
C PRO A 9 -23.02 -6.41 -9.08
N LEU A 10 -23.34 -5.14 -8.76
CA LEU A 10 -23.49 -4.66 -7.39
C LEU A 10 -24.52 -5.51 -6.61
N GLY A 11 -24.22 -5.83 -5.35
CA GLY A 11 -25.07 -6.61 -4.46
C GLY A 11 -24.89 -8.13 -4.62
N LYS A 12 -25.06 -8.66 -5.84
CA LYS A 12 -24.92 -10.12 -6.09
C LYS A 12 -23.45 -10.57 -6.15
N GLY A 13 -22.58 -9.70 -6.64
CA GLY A 13 -21.16 -9.97 -6.81
C GLY A 13 -20.30 -9.67 -5.58
N ASP A 14 -20.87 -9.08 -4.53
CA ASP A 14 -20.11 -8.50 -3.41
C ASP A 14 -19.28 -9.56 -2.66
N ILE A 15 -19.81 -10.79 -2.52
CA ILE A 15 -19.07 -11.90 -1.91
C ILE A 15 -17.80 -12.22 -2.74
N ILE A 16 -17.94 -12.31 -4.06
CA ILE A 16 -16.82 -12.61 -4.97
C ILE A 16 -15.81 -11.46 -4.97
N ALA A 17 -16.30 -10.22 -4.98
CA ALA A 17 -15.47 -9.02 -4.87
C ALA A 17 -14.63 -9.06 -3.59
N ASN A 18 -15.26 -9.31 -2.44
CA ASN A 18 -14.58 -9.40 -1.15
C ASN A 18 -13.54 -10.52 -1.12
N VAL A 19 -13.83 -11.69 -1.69
CA VAL A 19 -12.86 -12.79 -1.80
C VAL A 19 -11.64 -12.36 -2.61
N PHE A 20 -11.83 -11.78 -3.79
CA PHE A 20 -10.71 -11.34 -4.64
C PHE A 20 -9.89 -10.22 -4.01
N ILE A 21 -10.54 -9.22 -3.42
CA ILE A 21 -9.86 -8.11 -2.74
C ILE A 21 -9.05 -8.63 -1.55
N SER A 22 -9.65 -9.50 -0.72
CA SER A 22 -8.97 -10.07 0.45
C SER A 22 -7.76 -10.93 0.06
N PHE A 23 -7.91 -11.75 -0.98
CA PHE A 23 -6.80 -12.55 -1.51
C PHE A 23 -5.65 -11.67 -2.00
N ILE A 24 -5.95 -10.59 -2.74
CA ILE A 24 -4.95 -9.64 -3.22
C ILE A 24 -4.28 -8.89 -2.07
N CYS A 25 -5.03 -8.49 -1.05
CA CYS A 25 -4.48 -7.90 0.17
C CYS A 25 -3.54 -8.88 0.89
N ALA A 26 -3.90 -10.16 0.99
CA ALA A 26 -3.05 -11.19 1.58
C ALA A 26 -1.75 -11.39 0.78
N MET A 27 -1.84 -11.44 -0.55
CA MET A 27 -0.66 -11.53 -1.42
C MET A 27 0.26 -10.32 -1.24
N GLN A 28 -0.29 -9.10 -1.17
CA GLN A 28 0.50 -7.89 -0.95
C GLN A 28 1.18 -7.88 0.42
N ALA A 29 0.46 -8.27 1.47
CA ALA A 29 1.00 -8.37 2.83
C ALA A 29 2.11 -9.43 2.93
N HIS A 30 1.99 -10.53 2.18
CA HIS A 30 2.99 -11.59 2.20
C HIS A 30 4.23 -11.25 1.34
N SER A 31 4.03 -10.67 0.15
CA SER A 31 5.10 -10.46 -0.83
C SER A 31 5.96 -9.25 -0.47
N PHE A 32 5.37 -8.19 0.07
CA PHE A 32 6.04 -6.91 0.36
C PHE A 32 6.13 -6.68 1.86
N ARG A 33 7.11 -7.34 2.49
CA ARG A 33 7.32 -7.30 3.94
C ARG A 33 8.48 -6.41 4.37
N THR A 34 9.32 -5.97 3.44
CA THR A 34 10.54 -5.20 3.75
C THR A 34 10.77 -4.06 2.76
N LEU A 35 11.09 -2.87 3.27
CA LEU A 35 11.47 -1.69 2.49
C LEU A 35 12.85 -1.24 2.96
N HIS A 36 13.85 -1.24 2.07
CA HIS A 36 15.25 -0.95 2.44
C HIS A 36 15.74 -1.76 3.66
N GLY A 37 15.36 -3.05 3.74
CA GLY A 37 15.70 -3.93 4.87
C GLY A 37 14.90 -3.68 6.15
N LEU A 38 13.99 -2.70 6.19
CA LEU A 38 13.11 -2.44 7.32
C LEU A 38 11.82 -3.25 7.19
N PRO A 39 11.40 -4.01 8.22
CA PRO A 39 10.11 -4.68 8.21
C PRO A 39 9.00 -3.63 8.16
N TYR A 40 8.11 -3.73 7.17
CA TYR A 40 6.96 -2.83 7.01
C TYR A 40 5.75 -3.59 6.49
N ALA A 41 4.58 -2.98 6.64
CA ALA A 41 3.33 -3.51 6.10
C ALA A 41 2.78 -2.57 5.03
N THR A 42 2.54 -3.08 3.81
CA THR A 42 1.93 -2.32 2.71
C THR A 42 0.44 -2.05 2.90
N THR A 43 -0.25 -2.93 3.64
CA THR A 43 -1.72 -2.91 3.80
C THR A 43 -2.19 -2.43 5.17
N MET A 44 -1.28 -2.13 6.10
CA MET A 44 -1.61 -1.74 7.48
C MET A 44 -0.86 -0.49 7.91
N CYS A 45 -1.55 0.44 8.58
CA CYS A 45 -0.94 1.66 9.12
C CYS A 45 -0.45 1.53 10.57
N THR A 46 -1.19 0.79 11.41
CA THR A 46 -0.96 0.74 12.86
C THR A 46 0.38 0.11 13.23
N GLY A 47 0.76 -0.97 12.56
CA GLY A 47 2.08 -1.60 12.72
C GLY A 47 3.22 -0.65 12.35
N ASN A 48 3.10 0.00 11.18
CA ASN A 48 4.08 0.98 10.72
C ASN A 48 4.17 2.19 11.66
N LEU A 49 3.05 2.65 12.24
CA LEU A 49 3.02 3.78 13.17
C LEU A 49 3.76 3.45 14.47
N ARG A 50 3.60 2.23 14.98
CA ARG A 50 4.34 1.76 16.15
C ARG A 50 5.84 1.77 15.86
N SER A 51 6.28 1.13 14.78
CA SER A 51 7.70 1.07 14.40
C SER A 51 8.27 2.45 14.07
N GLY A 52 7.51 3.33 13.42
CA GLY A 52 7.92 4.70 13.13
C GLY A 52 8.11 5.52 14.40
N THR A 53 7.18 5.41 15.36
CA THR A 53 7.28 6.08 16.67
C THR A 53 8.46 5.57 17.47
N ASP A 54 8.71 4.25 17.48
CA ASP A 54 9.88 3.65 18.12
C ASP A 54 11.20 4.24 17.58
N GLN A 55 11.35 4.30 16.25
CA GLN A 55 12.52 4.92 15.63
C GLN A 55 12.60 6.43 15.88
N LEU A 56 11.47 7.11 16.03
CA LEU A 56 11.43 8.53 16.40
C LEU A 56 11.92 8.75 17.83
N VAL A 57 11.55 7.87 18.77
CA VAL A 57 12.05 7.90 20.15
C VAL A 57 13.57 7.71 20.16
N HIS A 58 14.10 6.77 19.38
CA HIS A 58 15.55 6.60 19.22
C HIS A 58 16.24 7.85 18.66
N LEU A 59 15.64 8.51 17.67
CA LEU A 59 16.17 9.78 17.16
C LEU A 59 16.20 10.87 18.24
N VAL A 60 15.09 11.06 18.96
CA VAL A 60 14.93 12.19 19.90
C VAL A 60 15.77 11.99 21.17
N PHE A 61 15.71 10.80 21.76
CA PHE A 61 16.32 10.53 23.06
C PHE A 61 17.76 10.00 22.96
N HIS A 62 18.06 9.21 21.92
CA HIS A 62 19.40 8.63 21.72
C HIS A 62 20.23 9.38 20.67
N LYS A 63 19.68 10.44 20.04
CA LYS A 63 20.33 11.25 18.99
C LYS A 63 20.86 10.43 17.81
N GLU A 64 20.24 9.27 17.55
CA GLU A 64 20.62 8.39 16.46
C GLU A 64 20.04 8.90 15.13
N THR A 65 20.87 9.57 14.33
CA THR A 65 20.45 10.14 13.04
C THR A 65 19.97 9.09 12.04
N ALA A 66 20.49 7.86 12.12
CA ALA A 66 20.03 6.73 11.32
C ALA A 66 18.58 6.32 11.63
N ALA A 67 18.16 6.41 12.90
CA ALA A 67 16.79 6.12 13.31
C ALA A 67 15.80 7.14 12.73
N GLY A 68 16.22 8.41 12.59
CA GLY A 68 15.39 9.44 11.96
C GLY A 68 15.04 9.13 10.50
N LYS A 69 15.99 8.60 9.71
CA LYS A 69 15.71 8.16 8.34
C LYS A 69 14.69 7.02 8.30
N LYS A 70 14.80 6.06 9.23
CA LYS A 70 13.86 4.93 9.34
C LYS A 70 12.46 5.41 9.75
N ALA A 71 12.38 6.30 10.74
CA ALA A 71 11.12 6.91 11.17
C ALA A 71 10.44 7.63 10.00
N PHE A 72 11.20 8.44 9.25
CA PHE A 72 10.68 9.13 8.05
C PHE A 72 10.08 8.16 7.03
N LEU A 73 10.76 7.03 6.74
CA LEU A 73 10.23 6.02 5.81
C LEU A 73 8.89 5.44 6.28
N TYR A 74 8.75 5.11 7.57
CA TYR A 74 7.49 4.62 8.11
C TYR A 74 6.35 5.65 8.00
N PHE A 75 6.61 6.92 8.35
CA PHE A 75 5.62 7.98 8.25
C PHE A 75 5.26 8.31 6.79
N ALA A 76 6.23 8.25 5.87
CA ALA A 76 5.97 8.43 4.44
C ALA A 76 5.04 7.34 3.89
N ILE A 77 5.24 6.07 4.28
CA ILE A 77 4.35 4.96 3.89
C ILE A 77 2.92 5.20 4.42
N ILE A 78 2.78 5.60 5.69
CA ILE A 78 1.47 5.91 6.29
C ILE A 78 0.79 7.06 5.53
N PHE A 79 1.54 8.11 5.21
CA PHE A 79 1.02 9.26 4.48
C PHE A 79 0.50 8.86 3.10
N VAL A 80 1.29 8.10 2.32
CA VAL A 80 0.88 7.61 1.00
C VAL A 80 -0.36 6.70 1.10
N PHE A 81 -0.45 5.86 2.13
CA PHE A 81 -1.63 5.03 2.37
C PHE A 81 -2.89 5.87 2.60
N ILE A 82 -2.82 6.86 3.51
CA ILE A 82 -3.96 7.75 3.83
C ILE A 82 -4.35 8.57 2.60
N ALA A 83 -3.37 9.09 1.86
CA ALA A 83 -3.62 9.82 0.62
C ALA A 83 -4.32 8.94 -0.43
N GLY A 84 -3.89 7.69 -0.60
CA GLY A 84 -4.52 6.72 -1.49
C GLY A 84 -5.96 6.39 -1.07
N ALA A 85 -6.20 6.17 0.22
CA ALA A 85 -7.54 5.93 0.76
C ALA A 85 -8.47 7.13 0.56
N GLY A 86 -7.97 8.34 0.83
CA GLY A 86 -8.70 9.60 0.59
C GLY A 86 -9.04 9.80 -0.88
N ALA A 87 -8.07 9.61 -1.78
CA ALA A 87 -8.31 9.68 -3.22
C ALA A 87 -9.36 8.65 -3.68
N GLY A 88 -9.27 7.41 -3.20
CA GLY A 88 -10.25 6.37 -3.46
C GLY A 88 -11.66 6.75 -2.97
N ALA A 89 -11.78 7.33 -1.78
CA ALA A 89 -13.04 7.80 -1.22
C ALA A 89 -13.65 8.95 -2.03
N MET A 90 -12.85 9.84 -2.61
CA MET A 90 -13.32 10.92 -3.48
C MET A 90 -13.77 10.42 -4.85
N VAL A 91 -13.10 9.41 -5.41
CA VAL A 91 -13.38 8.88 -6.76
C VAL A 91 -14.59 7.93 -6.75
N THR A 92 -14.75 7.13 -5.69
CA THR A 92 -15.82 6.12 -5.59
C THR A 92 -17.24 6.67 -5.78
N PRO A 93 -17.67 7.82 -5.20
CA PRO A 93 -19.03 8.34 -5.45
C PRO A 93 -19.26 8.78 -6.91
N ILE A 94 -18.22 9.03 -7.69
CA ILE A 94 -18.32 9.51 -9.07
C ILE A 94 -18.48 8.34 -10.05
N ILE A 95 -17.68 7.28 -9.89
CA ILE A 95 -17.61 6.16 -10.84
C ILE A 95 -18.00 4.79 -10.28
N GLY A 96 -18.42 4.73 -9.01
CA GLY A 96 -18.90 3.52 -8.35
C GLY A 96 -17.86 2.40 -8.33
N ALA A 97 -18.29 1.16 -8.58
CA ALA A 97 -17.43 -0.03 -8.59
C ALA A 97 -16.25 0.05 -9.58
N LYS A 98 -16.34 0.89 -10.61
CA LYS A 98 -15.23 1.08 -11.56
C LYS A 98 -14.06 1.85 -10.96
N SER A 99 -14.20 2.44 -9.77
CA SER A 99 -13.08 3.07 -9.05
C SER A 99 -11.90 2.13 -8.82
N VAL A 100 -12.14 0.82 -8.72
CA VAL A 100 -11.07 -0.18 -8.58
C VAL A 100 -10.13 -0.23 -9.80
N LEU A 101 -10.56 0.24 -10.98
CA LEU A 101 -9.69 0.33 -12.16
C LEU A 101 -8.61 1.39 -11.99
N PHE A 102 -8.87 2.45 -11.22
CA PHE A 102 -7.85 3.43 -10.88
C PHE A 102 -6.69 2.79 -10.12
N CYS A 103 -6.99 1.90 -9.16
CA CYS A 103 -5.98 1.12 -8.45
C CYS A 103 -5.19 0.20 -9.41
N CYS A 104 -5.85 -0.36 -10.44
CA CYS A 104 -5.17 -1.19 -11.44
C CYS A 104 -4.13 -0.38 -12.23
N ILE A 105 -4.42 0.88 -12.60
CA ILE A 105 -3.48 1.75 -13.29
C ILE A 105 -2.25 1.99 -12.41
N LEU A 106 -2.43 2.32 -11.13
CA LEU A 106 -1.32 2.52 -10.19
C LEU A 106 -0.47 1.26 -10.01
N LEU A 107 -1.08 0.09 -9.94
CA LEU A 107 -0.36 -1.19 -9.85
C LEU A 107 0.44 -1.51 -11.12
N VAL A 108 -0.10 -1.20 -12.30
CA VAL A 108 0.65 -1.35 -13.56
C VAL A 108 1.86 -0.41 -13.59
N LEU A 109 1.70 0.84 -13.17
CA LEU A 109 2.82 1.77 -13.05
C LEU A 109 3.89 1.24 -12.08
N ALA A 110 3.48 0.75 -10.91
CA ALA A 110 4.40 0.14 -9.95
C ALA A 110 5.12 -1.08 -10.52
N LEU A 111 4.41 -1.94 -11.26
CA LEU A 111 4.99 -3.11 -11.92
C LEU A 111 6.04 -2.71 -12.98
N VAL A 112 5.73 -1.69 -13.78
CA VAL A 112 6.67 -1.15 -14.79
C VAL A 112 7.93 -0.62 -14.09
N MET A 113 7.78 0.18 -13.04
CA MET A 113 8.92 0.71 -12.28
C MET A 113 9.79 -0.43 -11.71
N LEU A 114 9.18 -1.43 -11.07
CA LEU A 114 9.89 -2.59 -10.55
C LEU A 114 10.60 -3.39 -11.64
N SER A 115 9.99 -3.52 -12.82
CA SER A 115 10.56 -4.26 -13.95
C SER A 115 11.76 -3.53 -14.57
N LEU A 116 11.68 -2.20 -14.66
CA LEU A 116 12.77 -1.35 -15.14
C LEU A 116 13.95 -1.39 -14.16
N GLU A 117 13.68 -1.32 -12.86
CA GLU A 117 14.73 -1.41 -11.85
C GLU A 117 15.42 -2.77 -11.86
N ARG A 118 14.64 -3.87 -12.00
CA ARG A 118 15.20 -5.22 -12.18
C ARG A 118 16.13 -5.31 -13.39
N LYS A 119 15.75 -4.71 -14.52
CA LYS A 119 16.57 -4.70 -15.74
C LYS A 119 17.86 -3.90 -15.58
N ASN A 120 17.87 -2.85 -14.76
CA ASN A 120 19.09 -2.06 -14.49
C ASN A 120 20.08 -2.79 -13.57
N LEU A 121 19.63 -3.82 -12.86
CA LEU A 121 20.45 -4.68 -11.98
C LEU A 121 21.06 -5.89 -12.72
N GLU A 122 20.54 -6.23 -13.91
CA GLU A 122 21.02 -7.30 -14.80
C GLU A 122 21.98 -6.76 -15.86
#